data_AF-A0A846CKI6-F1
#
_entry.id   AF-A0A846CKI6-F1
#
_cell.length_a   1.000
_cell.length_b   1.000
_cell.length_c   1.000
_cell.angle_alpha   90.00
_cell.angle_beta   90.00
_cell.angle_gamma   90.00
#
_symmetry.space_group_name_H-M   'P 1'
#
loop_
_entity.id
_entity.type
_entity.pdbx_description
1 polymer ?
#
loop_
_entity_poly.entity_id
_entity_poly.type
_entity_poly.pdbx_seq_one_letter_code
_entity_poly.pdbx_strand_id
1 'polypeptide(L)'
;MKKKALLVGVSKYDNFDNLDTTLKDVDAMKKILGNKEIGGFEIEVLNDSNSDKIEEAIERLFDRANENDTLLFYFSGHGFLTQEGHLYLATGETTKKQRGYSRRTSVASSFLKDEMSNSFSKRIIVILDCCFSGAFTQGQKGDEQEEKIDIKPELGGKGRAILMSSSSTQSSFESKDSELSIYTKHLVEGIRSGKADTDKDGKISVYELHQYASKKVKEESQRMTPLVSVEEDSPIYLAFLPQSNCRGEGQQTLPESSKIDSPSQIENTGLPEHKSHPIEPGEQLLKPPSKLLLVKNYIPSLLFLVTDRQSPRLHSRHLPLSLSSAVFCL
;
A
#
# COMPACT_ATOMS: atom_id res chain seq x y z
N MET A 1 17.00 -21.27 8.12
CA MET A 1 15.98 -20.40 7.52
C MET A 1 16.29 -18.98 7.93
N LYS A 2 16.64 -18.12 6.97
CA LYS A 2 16.90 -16.70 7.21
C LYS A 2 15.73 -15.86 6.70
N LYS A 3 15.50 -14.72 7.32
CA LYS A 3 14.60 -13.69 6.83
C LYS A 3 15.47 -12.50 6.44
N LYS A 4 15.42 -12.07 5.18
CA LYS A 4 16.23 -10.95 4.67
C LYS A 4 15.30 -9.89 4.09
N ALA A 5 15.60 -8.62 4.34
CA ALA A 5 14.85 -7.53 3.78
C ALA A 5 15.77 -6.47 3.17
N LEU A 6 15.36 -5.93 2.02
CA LEU A 6 15.90 -4.71 1.45
C LEU A 6 14.82 -3.62 1.55
N LEU A 7 15.13 -2.55 2.26
CA LEU A 7 14.26 -1.38 2.37
C LEU A 7 14.87 -0.22 1.58
N VAL A 8 14.13 0.29 0.60
CA VAL A 8 14.55 1.40 -0.25
C VAL A 8 13.62 2.57 -0.01
N GLY A 9 14.19 3.72 0.33
CA GLY A 9 13.46 4.98 0.47
C GLY A 9 14.06 6.03 -0.42
N VAL A 10 13.27 6.64 -1.30
CA VAL A 10 13.71 7.79 -2.10
C VAL A 10 12.85 8.99 -1.74
N SER A 11 13.46 9.97 -1.07
CA SER A 11 12.82 11.17 -0.53
C SER A 11 13.15 12.42 -1.32
N LYS A 12 14.35 12.47 -1.91
CA LYS A 12 14.86 13.63 -2.65
C LYS A 12 14.82 13.38 -4.14
N TYR A 13 14.24 14.30 -4.89
CA TYR A 13 14.08 14.20 -6.33
C TYR A 13 14.40 15.51 -7.03
N ASP A 14 15.05 15.42 -8.20
CA ASP A 14 15.30 16.57 -9.05
C ASP A 14 14.08 16.93 -9.92
N ASN A 15 13.26 15.93 -10.26
CA ASN A 15 12.17 16.06 -11.25
C ASN A 15 10.79 15.63 -10.73
N PHE A 16 10.71 15.27 -9.44
CA PHE A 16 9.46 14.99 -8.73
C PHE A 16 9.41 15.86 -7.47
N ASP A 17 8.25 15.94 -6.84
CA ASP A 17 8.15 16.54 -5.51
C ASP A 17 8.88 15.67 -4.49
N ASN A 18 9.61 16.31 -3.57
CA ASN A 18 10.23 15.61 -2.46
C ASN A 18 9.16 15.00 -1.53
N LEU A 19 9.50 13.90 -0.89
CA LEU A 19 8.61 13.15 0.01
C LEU A 19 9.22 13.11 1.41
N ASP A 20 8.69 13.92 2.32
CA ASP A 20 9.30 14.12 3.66
C ASP A 20 9.04 12.93 4.60
N THR A 21 8.04 12.09 4.28
CA THR A 21 7.65 10.91 5.06
C THR A 21 8.46 9.67 4.72
N THR A 22 9.05 9.58 3.52
CA THR A 22 9.67 8.36 3.00
C THR A 22 10.79 7.79 3.88
N LEU A 23 11.70 8.64 4.38
CA LEU A 23 12.78 8.13 5.25
C LEU A 23 12.25 7.66 6.61
N LYS A 24 11.18 8.30 7.11
CA LYS A 24 10.50 7.90 8.35
C LYS A 24 9.77 6.57 8.17
N ASP A 25 9.17 6.34 7.01
CA ASP A 25 8.55 5.07 6.63
C ASP A 25 9.56 3.93 6.66
N VAL A 26 10.72 4.12 6.01
CA VAL A 26 11.82 3.14 6.01
C VAL A 26 12.30 2.87 7.43
N ASP A 27 12.49 3.90 8.26
CA ASP A 27 12.91 3.74 9.65
C ASP A 27 11.88 3.00 10.51
N ALA A 28 10.58 3.26 10.30
CA ALA A 28 9.50 2.58 11.01
C ALA A 28 9.44 1.09 10.62
N MET A 29 9.52 0.79 9.33
CA MET A 29 9.56 -0.58 8.82
C MET A 29 10.82 -1.32 9.29
N LYS A 30 11.99 -0.67 9.27
CA LYS A 30 13.25 -1.22 9.78
C LYS A 30 13.12 -1.64 11.25
N LYS A 31 12.54 -0.79 12.09
CA LYS A 31 12.36 -1.07 13.52
C LYS A 31 11.48 -2.30 13.77
N ILE A 32 10.35 -2.41 13.06
CA ILE A 32 9.41 -3.51 13.25
C ILE A 32 9.93 -4.82 12.63
N LEU A 33 10.38 -4.78 11.38
CA LEU A 33 10.87 -5.97 10.68
C LEU A 33 12.17 -6.49 11.29
N GLY A 34 13.04 -5.61 11.79
CA GLY A 34 14.34 -5.98 12.36
C GLY A 34 14.25 -6.46 13.81
N ASN A 35 13.13 -6.23 14.50
CA ASN A 35 12.94 -6.75 15.84
C ASN A 35 12.87 -8.28 15.81
N LYS A 36 13.77 -8.95 16.56
CA LYS A 36 13.91 -10.42 16.58
C LYS A 36 12.66 -11.16 17.05
N GLU A 37 11.86 -10.55 17.91
CA GLU A 37 10.63 -11.16 18.46
C GLU A 37 9.41 -10.92 17.57
N ILE A 38 9.50 -9.95 16.64
CA ILE A 38 8.39 -9.56 15.75
C ILE A 38 8.68 -10.03 14.33
N GLY A 39 9.56 -9.34 13.60
CA GLY A 39 9.86 -9.64 12.19
C GLY A 39 11.04 -10.58 12.00
N GLY A 40 12.11 -10.40 12.77
CA GLY A 40 13.33 -11.20 12.70
C GLY A 40 14.10 -11.11 11.39
N PHE A 41 13.95 -10.03 10.62
CA PHE A 41 14.65 -9.82 9.35
C PHE A 41 16.06 -9.27 9.55
N GLU A 42 17.02 -9.79 8.79
CA GLU A 42 18.30 -9.14 8.49
C GLU A 42 18.05 -8.05 7.44
N ILE A 43 18.31 -6.78 7.76
CA ILE A 43 17.86 -5.64 6.94
C ILE A 43 19.04 -4.88 6.33
N GLU A 44 19.00 -4.73 5.00
CA GLU A 44 19.76 -3.74 4.24
C GLU A 44 18.86 -2.53 3.94
N VAL A 45 19.40 -1.31 4.05
CA VAL A 45 18.66 -0.07 3.81
C VAL A 45 19.40 0.80 2.80
N LEU A 46 18.68 1.28 1.79
CA LEU A 46 19.17 2.25 0.82
C LEU A 46 18.26 3.49 0.83
N ASN A 47 18.83 4.63 1.22
CA ASN A 47 18.13 5.92 1.21
C ASN A 47 18.70 6.80 0.09
N ASP A 48 17.82 7.45 -0.68
CA ASP A 48 18.16 8.37 -1.77
C ASP A 48 19.27 7.83 -2.71
N SER A 49 19.26 6.52 -2.98
CA SER A 49 20.26 5.86 -3.84
C SER A 49 19.86 5.92 -5.31
N ASN A 50 20.85 5.80 -6.20
CA ASN A 50 20.62 5.74 -7.65
C ASN A 50 20.15 4.35 -8.09
N SER A 51 19.69 4.24 -9.34
CA SER A 51 19.14 2.99 -9.88
C SER A 51 20.16 1.86 -9.83
N ASP A 52 21.41 2.12 -10.23
CA ASP A 52 22.47 1.10 -10.29
C ASP A 52 22.70 0.43 -8.92
N LYS A 53 22.77 1.22 -7.83
CA LYS A 53 22.96 0.67 -6.47
C LYS A 53 21.72 -0.09 -5.96
N ILE A 54 20.54 0.36 -6.35
CA ILE A 54 19.29 -0.31 -5.96
C ILE A 54 19.18 -1.65 -6.69
N GLU A 55 19.45 -1.68 -8.00
CA GLU A 55 19.45 -2.91 -8.80
C GLU A 55 20.50 -3.90 -8.27
N GLU A 56 21.72 -3.45 -7.97
CA GLU A 56 22.76 -4.30 -7.36
C GLU A 56 22.31 -4.89 -6.01
N ALA A 57 21.60 -4.11 -5.18
CA ALA A 57 21.07 -4.60 -3.90
C ALA A 57 19.92 -5.60 -4.08
N ILE A 58 19.07 -5.39 -5.09
CA ILE A 58 18.02 -6.33 -5.49
C ILE A 58 18.66 -7.67 -5.88
N GLU A 59 19.65 -7.66 -6.78
CA GLU A 59 20.39 -8.88 -7.17
C GLU A 59 20.96 -9.59 -5.94
N ARG A 60 21.66 -8.86 -5.05
CA ARG A 60 22.22 -9.44 -3.82
C ARG A 60 21.17 -10.06 -2.90
N LEU A 61 19.97 -9.46 -2.80
CA LEU A 61 18.88 -9.98 -1.99
C LEU A 61 18.40 -11.34 -2.50
N PHE A 62 18.23 -11.47 -3.83
CA PHE A 62 17.63 -12.63 -4.47
C PHE A 62 18.61 -13.76 -4.82
N ASP A 63 19.84 -13.43 -5.21
CA ASP A 63 20.92 -14.38 -5.56
C ASP A 63 21.37 -15.23 -4.36
N ARG A 64 21.47 -14.61 -3.19
CA ARG A 64 22.00 -15.25 -1.96
C ARG A 64 20.94 -15.99 -1.15
N ALA A 65 19.83 -16.36 -1.76
CA ALA A 65 18.68 -16.93 -1.08
C ALA A 65 18.63 -18.46 -1.20
N ASN A 66 18.26 -19.13 -0.11
CA ASN A 66 17.93 -20.55 -0.13
C ASN A 66 16.41 -20.74 -0.23
N GLU A 67 15.99 -21.94 -0.61
CA GLU A 67 14.58 -22.30 -0.82
C GLU A 67 13.64 -21.94 0.34
N ASN A 68 14.11 -22.12 1.58
CA ASN A 68 13.34 -21.88 2.79
C ASN A 68 13.41 -20.43 3.29
N ASP A 69 14.32 -19.60 2.75
CA ASP A 69 14.49 -18.24 3.21
C ASP A 69 13.26 -17.38 2.85
N THR A 70 12.94 -16.39 3.67
CA THR A 70 11.89 -15.40 3.37
C THR A 70 12.54 -14.09 3.00
N LEU A 71 12.24 -13.60 1.81
CA LEU A 71 12.79 -12.36 1.28
C LEU A 71 11.72 -11.27 1.28
N LEU A 72 12.11 -10.05 1.63
CA LEU A 72 11.22 -8.89 1.59
C LEU A 72 11.89 -7.73 0.85
N PHE A 73 11.22 -7.21 -0.17
CA PHE A 73 11.58 -5.94 -0.80
C PHE A 73 10.53 -4.90 -0.43
N TYR A 74 10.96 -3.80 0.17
CA TYR A 74 10.11 -2.66 0.51
C TYR A 74 10.63 -1.43 -0.22
N PHE A 75 9.73 -0.70 -0.89
CA PHE A 75 10.04 0.56 -1.55
C PHE A 75 9.05 1.63 -1.10
N SER A 76 9.55 2.78 -0.65
CA SER A 76 8.76 4.00 -0.44
C SER A 76 9.32 5.13 -1.31
N GLY A 77 8.45 5.78 -2.09
CA GLY A 77 8.87 6.83 -3.03
C GLY A 77 7.88 7.07 -4.17
N HIS A 78 8.36 7.65 -5.27
CA HIS A 78 7.59 7.81 -6.50
C HIS A 78 7.73 6.60 -7.42
N GLY A 79 6.62 6.24 -8.06
CA GLY A 79 6.58 5.34 -9.20
C GLY A 79 5.94 6.04 -10.40
N PHE A 80 6.18 5.51 -11.59
CA PHE A 80 5.52 5.95 -12.80
C PHE A 80 5.25 4.76 -13.73
N LEU A 81 4.24 4.91 -14.57
CA LEU A 81 3.91 3.96 -15.62
C LEU A 81 4.38 4.50 -16.96
N THR A 82 4.88 3.62 -17.83
CA THR A 82 5.05 3.97 -19.23
C THR A 82 3.72 3.90 -19.97
N GLN A 83 3.67 4.41 -21.20
CA GLN A 83 2.46 4.32 -22.05
C GLN A 83 2.06 2.87 -22.34
N GLU A 84 2.99 1.94 -22.24
CA GLU A 84 2.75 0.50 -22.40
C GLU A 84 2.29 -0.18 -21.09
N GLY A 85 2.10 0.58 -20.01
CA GLY A 85 1.64 0.08 -18.71
C GLY A 85 2.74 -0.52 -17.82
N HIS A 86 4.02 -0.38 -18.19
CA HIS A 86 5.13 -0.92 -17.40
C HIS A 86 5.46 -0.04 -16.21
N LEU A 87 5.66 -0.65 -15.05
CA LEU A 87 5.96 0.05 -13.81
C LEU A 87 7.46 0.31 -13.63
N TYR A 88 7.79 1.53 -13.21
CA TYR A 88 9.13 1.93 -12.82
C TYR A 88 9.10 2.60 -11.44
N LEU A 89 10.09 2.29 -10.62
CA LEU A 89 10.37 2.94 -9.34
C LEU A 89 11.36 4.08 -9.61
N ALA A 90 10.95 5.31 -9.31
CA ALA A 90 11.78 6.48 -9.52
C ALA A 90 12.90 6.57 -8.46
N THR A 91 14.01 7.16 -8.86
CA THR A 91 15.14 7.51 -8.01
C THR A 91 15.31 9.02 -8.01
N GLY A 92 16.17 9.56 -7.14
CA GLY A 92 16.36 11.02 -7.05
C GLY A 92 16.86 11.65 -8.35
N GLU A 93 17.64 10.89 -9.13
CA GLU A 93 18.19 11.30 -10.42
C GLU A 93 17.28 10.97 -11.61
N THR A 94 16.05 10.46 -11.39
CA THR A 94 15.14 10.15 -12.49
C THR A 94 14.85 11.41 -13.31
N THR A 95 15.38 11.45 -14.52
CA THR A 95 15.25 12.62 -15.40
C THR A 95 13.93 12.62 -16.17
N LYS A 96 13.29 13.80 -16.26
CA LYS A 96 12.15 14.02 -17.13
C LYS A 96 12.61 14.26 -18.57
N LYS A 97 12.08 13.49 -19.51
CA LYS A 97 12.33 13.59 -20.96
C LYS A 97 11.04 13.94 -21.71
N GLN A 98 11.16 14.22 -23.00
CA GLN A 98 10.00 14.57 -23.84
C GLN A 98 8.93 13.46 -23.89
N ARG A 99 9.34 12.19 -23.79
CA ARG A 99 8.46 11.00 -23.83
C ARG A 99 8.11 10.44 -22.44
N GLY A 100 8.23 11.25 -21.38
CA GLY A 100 8.04 10.81 -19.99
C GLY A 100 9.35 10.69 -19.23
N TYR A 101 9.40 9.86 -18.19
CA TYR A 101 10.58 9.72 -17.34
C TYR A 101 11.61 8.73 -17.90
N SER A 102 12.88 8.96 -17.56
CA SER A 102 14.00 8.16 -18.06
C SER A 102 14.07 6.80 -17.39
N ARG A 103 13.82 5.75 -18.17
CA ARG A 103 13.92 4.34 -17.76
C ARG A 103 15.30 3.97 -17.20
N ARG A 104 16.38 4.56 -17.72
CA ARG A 104 17.77 4.27 -17.30
C ARG A 104 18.11 4.71 -15.87
N THR A 105 17.45 5.75 -15.39
CA THR A 105 17.72 6.37 -14.07
C THR A 105 16.60 6.00 -13.09
N SER A 106 15.96 4.86 -13.33
CA SER A 106 14.79 4.34 -12.61
C SER A 106 14.94 2.82 -12.56
N VAL A 107 14.27 2.16 -11.63
CA VAL A 107 14.32 0.70 -11.52
C VAL A 107 13.04 0.11 -12.11
N ALA A 108 13.16 -0.77 -13.10
CA ALA A 108 12.00 -1.41 -13.71
C ALA A 108 11.38 -2.48 -12.80
N SER A 109 10.05 -2.54 -12.71
CA SER A 109 9.35 -3.67 -12.06
C SER A 109 9.71 -5.00 -12.70
N SER A 110 9.92 -5.03 -14.01
CA SER A 110 10.33 -6.23 -14.75
C SER A 110 11.68 -6.75 -14.29
N PHE A 111 12.64 -5.87 -13.98
CA PHE A 111 13.92 -6.28 -13.41
C PHE A 111 13.72 -6.96 -12.05
N LEU A 112 12.95 -6.33 -11.16
CA LEU A 112 12.59 -6.93 -9.87
C LEU A 112 11.88 -8.29 -10.05
N LYS A 113 10.97 -8.39 -11.02
CA LYS A 113 10.25 -9.63 -11.35
C LYS A 113 11.20 -10.74 -11.81
N ASP A 114 12.17 -10.41 -12.66
CA ASP A 114 13.14 -11.36 -13.18
C ASP A 114 14.02 -11.89 -12.05
N GLU A 115 14.52 -11.01 -11.18
CA GLU A 115 15.31 -11.40 -9.99
C GLU A 115 14.51 -12.28 -9.02
N MET A 116 13.24 -11.94 -8.77
CA MET A 116 12.34 -12.81 -8.00
C MET A 116 12.09 -14.17 -8.66
N SER A 117 12.17 -14.27 -9.98
CA SER A 117 11.93 -15.50 -10.75
C SER A 117 13.15 -16.40 -10.80
N ASN A 118 14.33 -15.79 -10.70
CA ASN A 118 15.60 -16.51 -10.63
C ASN A 118 15.98 -16.91 -9.19
N SER A 119 15.35 -16.32 -8.18
CA SER A 119 15.60 -16.68 -6.78
C SER A 119 15.12 -18.10 -6.44
N PHE A 120 15.92 -18.82 -5.65
CA PHE A 120 15.50 -20.12 -5.10
C PHE A 120 14.44 -20.01 -4.01
N SER A 121 14.32 -18.85 -3.36
CA SER A 121 13.35 -18.66 -2.27
C SER A 121 11.92 -18.86 -2.77
N LYS A 122 11.15 -19.65 -2.01
CA LYS A 122 9.72 -19.87 -2.28
C LYS A 122 8.80 -18.90 -1.54
N ARG A 123 9.36 -17.90 -0.84
CA ARG A 123 8.62 -16.96 0.02
C ARG A 123 9.15 -15.55 -0.17
N ILE A 124 8.57 -14.84 -1.12
CA ILE A 124 8.99 -13.48 -1.48
C ILE A 124 7.85 -12.50 -1.20
N ILE A 125 8.16 -11.44 -0.47
CA ILE A 125 7.22 -10.37 -0.13
C ILE A 125 7.70 -9.09 -0.80
N VAL A 126 6.82 -8.42 -1.52
CA VAL A 126 7.08 -7.10 -2.11
C VAL A 126 6.04 -6.13 -1.57
N ILE A 127 6.50 -5.02 -1.01
CA ILE A 127 5.65 -3.94 -0.51
C ILE A 127 6.08 -2.65 -1.21
N LEU A 128 5.21 -2.12 -2.07
CA LEU A 128 5.45 -0.86 -2.78
C LEU A 128 4.53 0.20 -2.22
N ASP A 129 5.11 1.12 -1.45
CA ASP A 129 4.45 2.31 -0.97
C ASP A 129 4.80 3.50 -1.88
N CYS A 130 4.22 3.50 -3.06
CA CYS A 130 4.49 4.54 -4.06
C CYS A 130 3.24 4.98 -4.81
N CYS A 131 3.21 6.26 -5.17
CA CYS A 131 2.28 6.80 -6.16
C CYS A 131 2.66 6.28 -7.55
N PHE A 132 1.67 6.00 -8.41
CA PHE A 132 1.94 5.72 -9.83
C PHE A 132 1.58 6.95 -10.66
N SER A 133 2.49 7.92 -10.66
CA SER A 133 2.35 9.14 -11.47
C SER A 133 2.52 8.77 -12.95
N GLY A 134 1.41 8.55 -13.65
CA GLY A 134 1.46 8.11 -15.06
C GLY A 134 0.17 7.49 -15.59
N ALA A 135 -0.72 6.98 -14.72
CA ALA A 135 -2.06 6.53 -15.12
C ALA A 135 -2.95 7.67 -15.68
N PHE A 136 -2.47 8.92 -15.64
CA PHE A 136 -3.09 10.07 -16.28
C PHE A 136 -2.21 10.56 -17.43
N THR A 137 -2.17 9.81 -18.52
CA THR A 137 -1.74 10.41 -19.79
C THR A 137 -2.80 11.44 -20.20
N GLN A 138 -2.41 12.71 -20.21
CA GLN A 138 -3.19 13.79 -20.81
C GLN A 138 -3.58 13.42 -22.25
N GLY A 139 -4.87 13.14 -22.44
CA GLY A 139 -5.45 12.84 -23.74
C GLY A 139 -6.95 13.06 -23.69
N GLN A 140 -7.37 14.30 -23.98
CA GLN A 140 -8.74 14.75 -24.19
C GLN A 140 -9.62 14.90 -22.95
N LYS A 141 -10.22 16.10 -22.82
CA LYS A 141 -11.38 16.37 -21.96
C LYS A 141 -12.47 15.33 -22.28
N GLY A 142 -12.71 14.37 -21.41
CA GLY A 142 -13.86 13.48 -21.59
C GLY A 142 -13.90 12.27 -20.67
N ASP A 143 -12.82 11.49 -20.61
CA ASP A 143 -12.86 10.18 -19.95
C ASP A 143 -11.67 10.01 -19.01
N GLU A 144 -11.91 10.21 -17.72
CA GLU A 144 -11.03 9.78 -16.63
C GLU A 144 -11.07 8.24 -16.55
N GLN A 145 -10.47 7.54 -17.51
CA GLN A 145 -10.23 6.11 -17.37
C GLN A 145 -9.03 5.94 -16.45
N GLU A 146 -9.30 5.63 -15.18
CA GLU A 146 -8.30 5.07 -14.27
C GLU A 146 -7.77 3.78 -14.91
N GLU A 147 -6.58 3.84 -15.51
CA GLU A 147 -5.87 2.62 -15.90
C GLU A 147 -5.59 1.82 -14.62
N LYS A 148 -6.38 0.77 -14.40
CA LYS A 148 -6.18 -0.16 -13.30
C LYS A 148 -4.88 -0.90 -13.54
N ILE A 149 -3.91 -0.67 -12.65
CA ILE A 149 -2.67 -1.43 -12.63
C ILE A 149 -3.01 -2.89 -12.34
N ASP A 150 -2.77 -3.77 -13.31
CA ASP A 150 -2.77 -5.19 -13.08
C ASP A 150 -1.38 -5.62 -12.58
N ILE A 151 -1.29 -5.91 -11.29
CA ILE A 151 -0.04 -6.22 -10.60
C ILE A 151 0.44 -7.64 -10.91
N LYS A 152 -0.49 -8.54 -11.25
CA LYS A 152 -0.19 -9.95 -11.51
C LYS A 152 0.79 -10.16 -12.67
N PRO A 153 0.56 -9.59 -13.87
CA PRO A 153 1.51 -9.74 -14.98
C PRO A 153 2.86 -9.07 -14.67
N GLU A 154 2.90 -8.03 -13.85
CA GLU A 154 4.11 -7.25 -13.56
C GLU A 154 4.98 -7.89 -12.46
N LEU A 155 4.39 -8.42 -11.37
CA LEU A 155 5.15 -8.89 -10.19
C LEU A 155 4.65 -10.23 -9.61
N GLY A 156 3.57 -10.80 -10.16
CA GLY A 156 2.98 -12.06 -9.71
C GLY A 156 3.90 -13.27 -9.87
N GLY A 157 3.45 -14.41 -9.34
CA GLY A 157 4.15 -15.68 -9.37
C GLY A 157 3.99 -16.49 -8.08
N LYS A 158 4.12 -17.82 -8.17
CA LYS A 158 3.97 -18.72 -7.03
C LYS A 158 4.95 -18.39 -5.90
N GLY A 159 4.46 -18.44 -4.65
CA GLY A 159 5.28 -18.16 -3.47
C GLY A 159 5.58 -16.67 -3.26
N ARG A 160 4.77 -15.79 -3.87
CA ARG A 160 4.91 -14.34 -3.80
C ARG A 160 3.68 -13.67 -3.22
N ALA A 161 3.93 -12.65 -2.41
CA ALA A 161 2.92 -11.71 -1.97
C ALA A 161 3.34 -10.27 -2.30
N ILE A 162 2.55 -9.60 -3.14
CA ILE A 162 2.79 -8.24 -3.61
C ILE A 162 1.72 -7.33 -3.01
N LEU A 163 2.14 -6.23 -2.41
CA LEU A 163 1.30 -5.25 -1.70
C LEU A 163 1.63 -3.88 -2.24
N MET A 164 0.62 -3.11 -2.61
CA MET A 164 0.82 -1.78 -3.19
C MET A 164 -0.14 -0.78 -2.55
N SER A 165 0.33 0.41 -2.16
CA SER A 165 -0.52 1.43 -1.53
C SER A 165 -1.58 2.00 -2.48
N SER A 166 -1.26 2.05 -3.79
CA SER A 166 -2.16 2.41 -4.90
C SER A 166 -2.92 3.72 -4.64
N SER A 167 -2.22 4.82 -4.95
CA SER A 167 -2.83 6.13 -5.14
C SER A 167 -2.62 6.60 -6.57
N SER A 168 -3.69 7.07 -7.19
CA SER A 168 -3.64 7.75 -8.48
C SER A 168 -3.26 9.24 -8.33
N THR A 169 -3.33 9.82 -7.12
CA THR A 169 -3.17 11.29 -6.93
C THR A 169 -2.13 11.68 -5.89
N GLN A 170 -1.23 12.59 -6.29
CA GLN A 170 -0.11 13.13 -5.48
C GLN A 170 -0.56 13.72 -4.12
N SER A 171 -1.79 14.23 -4.01
CA SER A 171 -2.28 14.96 -2.82
C SER A 171 -2.61 14.08 -1.61
N SER A 172 -2.41 12.77 -1.67
CA SER A 172 -2.84 11.82 -0.63
C SER A 172 -1.71 11.33 0.28
N PHE A 173 -0.46 11.67 -0.03
CA PHE A 173 0.71 11.15 0.70
C PHE A 173 1.09 11.96 1.94
N GLU A 174 0.65 13.21 2.02
CA GLU A 174 1.05 14.11 3.09
C GLU A 174 -0.18 14.85 3.62
N SER A 175 -0.72 14.39 4.75
CA SER A 175 -1.14 15.40 5.72
C SER A 175 0.15 15.98 6.26
N LYS A 176 0.32 17.31 6.20
CA LYS A 176 1.54 18.00 6.66
C LYS A 176 1.92 17.69 8.12
N ASP A 177 1.00 17.04 8.84
CA ASP A 177 1.10 16.67 10.25
C ASP A 177 1.34 15.16 10.47
N SER A 178 1.35 14.30 9.43
CA SER A 178 1.62 12.87 9.58
C SER A 178 3.12 12.58 9.59
N GLU A 179 3.56 11.77 10.55
CA GLU A 179 4.95 11.31 10.62
C GLU A 179 5.30 10.24 9.57
N LEU A 180 4.29 9.57 9.00
CA LEU A 180 4.45 8.45 8.06
C LEU A 180 3.47 8.59 6.89
N SER A 181 3.73 7.92 5.77
CA SER A 181 2.73 7.74 4.72
C SER A 181 1.51 6.99 5.28
N ILE A 182 0.32 7.22 4.71
CA ILE A 182 -0.93 6.60 5.20
C ILE A 182 -0.85 5.07 5.17
N TYR A 183 -0.27 4.49 4.11
CA TYR A 183 -0.19 3.04 4.00
C TYR A 183 0.81 2.45 4.99
N THR A 184 2.04 2.97 5.04
CA THR A 184 3.07 2.48 5.96
C THR A 184 2.66 2.70 7.42
N LYS A 185 2.03 3.83 7.76
CA LYS A 185 1.43 4.08 9.07
C LYS A 185 0.56 2.91 9.53
N HIS A 186 -0.37 2.46 8.70
CA HIS A 186 -1.32 1.39 9.08
C HIS A 186 -0.71 -0.01 9.01
N LEU A 187 0.28 -0.26 8.15
CA LEU A 187 1.07 -1.50 8.21
C LEU A 187 1.80 -1.60 9.56
N VAL A 188 2.50 -0.53 9.95
CA VAL A 188 3.24 -0.42 11.22
C VAL A 188 2.30 -0.55 12.41
N GLU A 189 1.17 0.16 12.39
CA GLU A 189 0.14 0.09 13.45
C GLU A 189 -0.43 -1.33 13.58
N GLY A 190 -0.78 -1.97 12.46
CA GLY A 190 -1.34 -3.32 12.43
C GLY A 190 -0.43 -4.35 13.08
N ILE A 191 0.87 -4.31 12.74
CA ILE A 191 1.87 -5.19 13.36
C ILE A 191 2.06 -4.85 14.84
N ARG A 192 2.32 -3.58 15.16
CA ARG A 192 2.68 -3.16 16.53
C ARG A 192 1.55 -3.40 17.53
N SER A 193 0.30 -3.17 17.12
CA SER A 193 -0.87 -3.35 17.98
C SER A 193 -1.35 -4.80 18.04
N GLY A 194 -0.90 -5.66 17.11
CA GLY A 194 -1.43 -7.00 16.91
C GLY A 194 -2.85 -7.05 16.36
N LYS A 195 -3.47 -5.91 16.02
CA LYS A 195 -4.82 -5.88 15.45
C LYS A 195 -4.90 -6.44 14.03
N ALA A 196 -3.75 -6.61 13.37
CA ALA A 196 -3.65 -7.30 12.10
C ALA A 196 -3.63 -8.83 12.22
N ASP A 197 -3.52 -9.39 13.42
CA ASP A 197 -3.74 -10.83 13.67
C ASP A 197 -5.25 -11.05 13.79
N THR A 198 -5.88 -11.43 12.67
CA THR A 198 -7.35 -11.49 12.59
C THR A 198 -7.91 -12.84 13.03
N ASP A 199 -7.13 -13.90 12.85
CA ASP A 199 -7.49 -15.25 13.30
C ASP A 199 -7.02 -15.56 14.74
N LYS A 200 -6.22 -14.68 15.33
CA LYS A 200 -5.69 -14.74 16.71
C LYS A 200 -4.75 -15.92 16.94
N ASP A 201 -4.03 -16.34 15.92
CA ASP A 201 -3.07 -17.43 16.01
C ASP A 201 -1.69 -16.99 16.57
N GLY A 202 -1.53 -15.70 16.85
CA GLY A 202 -0.31 -15.09 17.36
C GLY A 202 0.72 -14.76 16.27
N LYS A 203 0.35 -14.88 15.00
CA LYS A 203 1.15 -14.52 13.83
C LYS A 203 0.37 -13.56 12.96
N ILE A 204 1.08 -12.81 12.14
CA ILE A 204 0.48 -11.88 11.19
C ILE A 204 0.94 -12.30 9.81
N SER A 205 -0.01 -12.82 9.02
CA SER A 205 0.23 -13.08 7.62
C SER A 205 0.25 -11.79 6.80
N VAL A 206 0.91 -11.84 5.64
CA VAL A 206 0.94 -10.73 4.70
C VAL A 206 -0.47 -10.30 4.26
N TYR A 207 -1.36 -11.28 4.08
CA TYR A 207 -2.73 -11.02 3.66
C TYR A 207 -3.54 -10.31 4.74
N GLU A 208 -3.48 -10.77 6.00
CA GLU A 208 -4.19 -10.11 7.10
C GLU A 208 -3.67 -8.70 7.36
N LEU A 209 -2.35 -8.51 7.30
CA LEU A 209 -1.74 -7.19 7.40
C LEU A 209 -2.27 -6.25 6.32
N HIS A 210 -2.35 -6.72 5.08
CA HIS A 210 -2.92 -5.95 3.99
C HIS A 210 -4.41 -5.65 4.22
N GLN A 211 -5.20 -6.64 4.65
CA GLN A 211 -6.63 -6.44 4.91
C GLN A 211 -6.85 -5.37 5.99
N TYR A 212 -6.09 -5.43 7.09
CA TYR A 212 -6.12 -4.43 8.15
C TYR A 212 -5.74 -3.05 7.61
N ALA A 213 -4.61 -2.94 6.93
CA ALA A 213 -4.12 -1.67 6.41
C ALA A 213 -5.06 -1.09 5.35
N SER A 214 -5.56 -1.90 4.42
CA SER A 214 -6.50 -1.47 3.37
C SER A 214 -7.81 -0.95 3.97
N LYS A 215 -8.33 -1.59 5.02
CA LYS A 215 -9.51 -1.09 5.75
C LYS A 215 -9.23 0.28 6.37
N LYS A 216 -8.10 0.44 7.05
CA LYS A 216 -7.71 1.70 7.70
C LYS A 216 -7.41 2.83 6.73
N VAL A 217 -6.72 2.53 5.63
CA VAL A 217 -6.49 3.48 4.53
C VAL A 217 -7.82 3.97 3.97
N LYS A 218 -8.81 3.10 3.74
CA LYS A 218 -10.14 3.52 3.24
C LYS A 218 -10.91 4.38 4.24
N GLU A 219 -10.72 4.17 5.54
CA GLU A 219 -11.28 5.01 6.61
C GLU A 219 -10.64 6.42 6.62
N GLU A 220 -9.34 6.52 6.35
CA GLU A 220 -8.56 7.79 6.37
C GLU A 220 -8.60 8.54 5.03
N SER A 221 -8.59 7.82 3.90
CA SER A 221 -8.52 8.37 2.54
C SER A 221 -9.32 7.51 1.55
N GLN A 222 -10.49 8.00 1.14
CA GLN A 222 -11.37 7.31 0.18
C GLN A 222 -10.79 7.20 -1.23
N ARG A 223 -9.74 7.97 -1.56
CA ARG A 223 -9.09 7.98 -2.88
C ARG A 223 -7.96 6.97 -3.00
N MET A 224 -7.51 6.39 -1.89
CA MET A 224 -6.47 5.36 -1.89
C MET A 224 -7.12 3.98 -1.87
N THR A 225 -6.70 3.12 -2.79
CA THR A 225 -7.19 1.75 -2.87
C THR A 225 -6.00 0.80 -2.89
N PRO A 226 -5.45 0.43 -1.73
CA PRO A 226 -4.36 -0.53 -1.68
C PRO A 226 -4.72 -1.84 -2.36
N LEU A 227 -3.75 -2.42 -3.04
CA LEU A 227 -3.88 -3.63 -3.82
C LEU A 227 -3.00 -4.73 -3.24
N VAL A 228 -3.44 -5.97 -3.41
CA VAL A 228 -2.67 -7.16 -3.02
C VAL A 228 -2.80 -8.24 -4.09
N SER A 229 -1.69 -8.91 -4.36
CA SER A 229 -1.64 -10.18 -5.09
C SER A 229 -0.90 -11.19 -4.24
N VAL A 230 -1.56 -12.28 -3.88
CA VAL A 230 -0.93 -13.43 -3.20
C VAL A 230 -1.16 -14.66 -4.06
N GLU A 231 -0.08 -15.33 -4.44
CA GLU A 231 -0.12 -16.54 -5.25
C GLU A 231 0.54 -17.70 -4.48
N GLU A 232 -0.05 -18.05 -3.34
CA GLU A 232 0.42 -19.17 -2.52
C GLU A 232 -0.75 -19.92 -1.89
N ASP A 233 -0.63 -21.24 -1.80
CA ASP A 233 -1.62 -22.11 -1.15
C ASP A 233 -1.53 -22.03 0.39
N SER A 234 -0.40 -21.52 0.92
CA SER A 234 -0.13 -21.31 2.34
C SER A 234 0.08 -19.84 2.70
N PRO A 235 -0.31 -19.39 3.91
CA PRO A 235 -0.02 -18.04 4.37
C PRO A 235 1.49 -17.78 4.49
N ILE A 236 1.96 -16.66 3.92
CA ILE A 236 3.29 -16.11 4.20
C ILE A 236 3.20 -15.24 5.45
N TYR A 237 3.94 -15.60 6.50
CA TYR A 237 3.97 -14.84 7.76
C TYR A 237 5.07 -13.78 7.75
N LEU A 238 4.69 -12.54 8.07
CA LEU A 238 5.60 -11.41 8.12
C LEU A 238 6.08 -11.16 9.55
N ALA A 239 5.17 -11.20 10.53
CA ALA A 239 5.46 -10.88 11.93
C ALA A 239 4.86 -11.90 12.92
N PHE A 240 5.41 -11.93 14.11
CA PHE A 240 4.95 -12.70 15.26
C PHE A 240 4.56 -11.75 16.40
N LEU A 241 3.55 -12.12 17.18
CA LEU A 241 3.20 -11.41 18.40
C LEU A 241 4.01 -11.97 19.57
N PRO A 242 4.68 -11.12 20.37
CA PRO A 242 5.39 -11.58 21.55
C PRO A 242 4.41 -12.25 22.52
N GLN A 243 4.76 -13.43 23.04
CA GLN A 243 3.90 -14.22 23.94
C GLN A 243 3.49 -13.46 25.23
N SER A 244 4.16 -12.37 25.58
CA SER A 244 3.80 -11.50 26.70
C SER A 244 2.45 -10.79 26.52
N ASN A 245 1.96 -10.62 25.28
CA ASN A 245 0.64 -10.03 25.00
C ASN A 245 -0.50 -11.06 24.96
N CYS A 246 -0.20 -12.36 25.06
CA CYS A 246 -1.20 -13.45 25.02
C CYS A 246 -1.71 -13.86 26.41
N ARG A 247 -1.24 -13.24 27.50
CA ARG A 247 -1.89 -13.38 28.82
C ARG A 247 -2.99 -12.35 28.92
N GLY A 248 -4.21 -12.81 28.67
CA GLY A 248 -5.42 -12.01 28.71
C GLY A 248 -5.59 -11.23 30.01
N GLU A 249 -6.43 -10.20 29.88
CA GLU A 249 -7.12 -9.52 30.98
C GLU A 249 -7.84 -10.54 31.87
N GLY A 250 -7.10 -11.14 32.79
CA GLY A 250 -7.65 -11.88 33.92
C GLY A 250 -8.08 -10.87 34.97
N GLN A 251 -9.39 -10.62 35.02
CA GLN A 251 -10.16 -10.07 36.13
C GLN A 251 -9.34 -9.51 37.30
N GLN A 252 -9.05 -8.21 37.28
CA GLN A 252 -8.88 -7.48 38.54
C GLN A 252 -10.27 -7.17 39.08
N THR A 253 -10.74 -8.04 39.97
CA THR A 253 -11.87 -7.75 40.86
C THR A 253 -11.52 -6.52 41.70
N LEU A 254 -12.29 -5.46 41.56
CA LEU A 254 -12.36 -4.33 42.48
C LEU A 254 -12.64 -4.84 43.89
N PRO A 255 -11.87 -4.47 44.93
CA PRO A 255 -12.32 -4.64 46.30
C PRO A 255 -13.41 -3.62 46.62
N GLU A 256 -14.51 -4.12 47.15
CA GLU A 256 -15.64 -3.36 47.69
C GLU A 256 -15.23 -2.37 48.78
N SER A 257 -15.99 -1.28 48.81
CA SER A 257 -16.00 -0.19 49.78
C SER A 257 -16.20 -0.63 51.23
N SER A 258 -15.51 0.03 52.17
CA SER A 258 -15.96 0.18 53.55
C SER A 258 -16.08 1.66 53.95
N LYS A 259 -17.16 1.92 54.69
CA LYS A 259 -17.81 3.19 55.03
C LYS A 259 -17.02 4.12 55.98
N ILE A 260 -17.19 5.43 55.72
CA ILE A 260 -17.60 6.55 56.61
C ILE A 260 -17.01 6.63 58.04
N ASP A 261 -16.29 7.72 58.33
CA ASP A 261 -16.69 8.69 59.39
C ASP A 261 -15.98 10.06 59.23
N SER A 262 -16.74 11.14 59.48
CA SER A 262 -16.34 12.57 59.45
C SER A 262 -16.17 13.09 60.90
N PRO A 263 -15.99 14.41 61.19
CA PRO A 263 -15.07 15.45 60.69
C PRO A 263 -14.30 16.15 61.85
N SER A 264 -13.34 17.06 61.59
CA SER A 264 -13.22 18.36 62.32
C SER A 264 -12.07 19.30 61.88
N GLN A 265 -12.37 20.61 62.00
CA GLN A 265 -11.53 21.84 62.14
C GLN A 265 -10.84 22.39 60.87
N ILE A 266 -11.35 23.46 60.24
CA ILE A 266 -11.27 24.92 60.53
C ILE A 266 -9.82 25.44 60.61
N GLU A 267 -9.39 26.21 59.60
CA GLU A 267 -8.84 27.56 59.82
C GLU A 267 -8.79 28.42 58.54
N ASN A 268 -9.13 29.69 58.73
CA ASN A 268 -9.25 30.78 57.74
C ASN A 268 -7.89 31.41 57.42
N THR A 269 -7.70 31.82 56.16
CA THR A 269 -7.10 33.10 55.70
C THR A 269 -7.44 33.17 54.20
N GLY A 270 -7.94 34.23 53.55
CA GLY A 270 -7.80 35.67 53.66
C GLY A 270 -7.75 36.19 52.20
N LEU A 271 -8.79 36.91 51.75
CA LEU A 271 -8.94 37.49 50.40
C LEU A 271 -8.02 38.74 50.24
N PRO A 272 -7.76 39.26 49.02
CA PRO A 272 -8.71 40.24 48.46
C PRO A 272 -8.94 40.22 46.93
N GLU A 273 -10.21 40.52 46.63
CA GLU A 273 -10.85 41.24 45.52
C GLU A 273 -10.06 41.69 44.27
N HIS A 274 -10.66 41.47 43.08
CA HIS A 274 -10.81 42.54 42.09
C HIS A 274 -12.02 42.36 41.14
N LYS A 275 -13.03 43.19 41.40
CA LYS A 275 -13.96 43.96 40.53
C LYS A 275 -14.48 43.42 39.18
N SER A 276 -15.80 43.53 39.08
CA SER A 276 -16.72 43.20 37.99
C SER A 276 -17.07 44.37 37.06
N HIS A 277 -17.68 44.00 35.92
CA HIS A 277 -18.62 44.70 35.01
C HIS A 277 -18.09 45.26 33.67
N PRO A 278 -18.92 45.37 32.60
CA PRO A 278 -20.25 44.76 32.35
C PRO A 278 -20.42 44.09 30.95
N ILE A 279 -21.51 43.33 30.84
CA ILE A 279 -22.12 42.77 29.62
C ILE A 279 -23.20 43.75 29.13
N GLU A 280 -23.44 43.83 27.80
CA GLU A 280 -24.74 44.12 27.14
C GLU A 280 -24.62 43.81 25.62
N PRO A 281 -25.74 43.63 24.85
CA PRO A 281 -25.99 42.44 24.02
C PRO A 281 -26.34 42.71 22.53
N GLY A 282 -26.58 41.63 21.78
CA GLY A 282 -27.25 41.61 20.45
C GLY A 282 -26.35 41.01 19.35
N GLU A 283 -26.78 40.17 18.40
CA GLU A 283 -28.11 39.75 17.95
C GLU A 283 -27.99 38.52 17.02
N GLN A 284 -29.09 37.74 16.99
CA GLN A 284 -29.66 37.01 15.84
C GLN A 284 -28.93 35.80 15.20
N LEU A 285 -29.30 34.62 15.71
CA LEU A 285 -30.18 33.63 15.04
C LEU A 285 -30.13 33.56 13.50
N LEU A 286 -29.64 32.43 12.93
CA LEU A 286 -30.16 31.81 11.69
C LEU A 286 -29.55 30.42 11.42
N LYS A 287 -30.37 29.37 11.58
CA LYS A 287 -30.34 28.07 10.90
C LYS A 287 -31.81 27.62 10.76
N PRO A 288 -32.20 26.74 9.82
CA PRO A 288 -31.62 26.38 8.50
C PRO A 288 -32.70 26.56 7.39
N PRO A 289 -32.55 25.96 6.18
CA PRO A 289 -33.32 24.72 6.03
C PRO A 289 -32.64 23.62 5.23
N SER A 290 -32.96 22.41 5.65
CA SER A 290 -32.88 21.14 4.94
C SER A 290 -33.72 21.18 3.67
N LYS A 291 -33.17 20.76 2.53
CA LYS A 291 -33.95 20.12 1.46
C LYS A 291 -33.19 18.94 0.85
N LEU A 292 -33.73 17.79 1.21
CA LEU A 292 -33.65 16.48 0.58
C LEU A 292 -33.87 16.62 -0.94
N LEU A 293 -32.93 16.14 -1.77
CA LEU A 293 -33.24 15.76 -3.15
C LEU A 293 -32.96 14.26 -3.32
N LEU A 294 -34.08 13.53 -3.31
CA LEU A 294 -34.19 12.12 -3.63
C LEU A 294 -34.12 11.99 -5.16
N VAL A 295 -32.97 11.63 -5.73
CA VAL A 295 -32.93 11.22 -7.14
C VAL A 295 -33.25 9.73 -7.19
N LYS A 296 -34.53 9.43 -7.43
CA LYS A 296 -34.98 8.10 -7.89
C LYS A 296 -34.43 7.89 -9.29
N ASN A 297 -33.34 7.12 -9.43
CA ASN A 297 -32.97 6.56 -10.72
C ASN A 297 -33.72 5.25 -10.94
N TYR A 298 -34.68 5.34 -11.85
CA TYR A 298 -35.42 4.28 -12.49
C TYR A 298 -34.46 3.27 -13.13
N ILE A 299 -34.63 1.99 -12.82
CA ILE A 299 -34.10 0.86 -13.59
C ILE A 299 -35.18 0.47 -14.60
N PRO A 300 -34.95 0.50 -15.92
CA PRO A 300 -35.73 -0.31 -16.83
C PRO A 300 -35.03 -1.65 -17.01
N SER A 301 -35.76 -2.70 -16.64
CA SER A 301 -35.48 -4.11 -16.90
C SER A 301 -35.21 -4.33 -18.40
N LEU A 302 -34.00 -4.76 -18.76
CA LEU A 302 -33.73 -5.32 -20.08
C LEU A 302 -33.74 -6.85 -20.01
N LEU A 303 -34.86 -7.40 -20.45
CA LEU A 303 -35.12 -8.80 -20.69
C LEU A 303 -34.17 -9.29 -21.81
N PHE A 304 -33.15 -10.07 -21.48
CA PHE A 304 -32.37 -10.81 -22.47
C PHE A 304 -33.20 -12.00 -22.96
N LEU A 305 -33.76 -11.88 -24.16
CA LEU A 305 -34.24 -13.00 -24.95
C LEU A 305 -33.03 -13.84 -25.38
N VAL A 306 -32.94 -15.06 -24.86
CA VAL A 306 -32.10 -16.12 -25.39
C VAL A 306 -32.61 -16.47 -26.77
N THR A 307 -31.82 -16.19 -27.82
CA THR A 307 -31.98 -16.84 -29.12
C THR A 307 -30.78 -17.74 -29.37
N ASP A 308 -31.06 -19.03 -29.16
CA ASP A 308 -30.29 -20.17 -29.61
C ASP A 308 -30.14 -20.11 -31.15
N ARG A 309 -28.90 -20.13 -31.65
CA ARG A 309 -28.61 -20.55 -33.02
C ARG A 309 -27.35 -21.40 -33.05
N GLN A 310 -27.60 -22.70 -32.96
CA GLN A 310 -26.79 -23.77 -33.51
C GLN A 310 -26.25 -23.44 -34.92
N SER A 311 -24.97 -23.72 -35.15
CA SER A 311 -24.37 -23.86 -36.47
C SER A 311 -24.03 -25.33 -36.72
N PRO A 312 -24.43 -25.92 -37.86
CA PRO A 312 -24.10 -27.31 -38.18
C PRO A 312 -22.79 -27.42 -38.97
N ARG A 313 -22.11 -28.55 -38.75
CA ARG A 313 -21.06 -29.10 -39.62
C ARG A 313 -21.64 -29.44 -41.00
N LEU A 314 -20.83 -29.36 -42.06
CA LEU A 314 -20.72 -30.41 -43.08
C LEU A 314 -19.50 -30.21 -44.01
N HIS A 315 -18.95 -31.35 -44.42
CA HIS A 315 -17.81 -31.59 -45.31
C HIS A 315 -17.98 -31.03 -46.73
N SER A 316 -16.89 -30.69 -47.44
CA SER A 316 -16.15 -31.63 -48.31
C SER A 316 -15.37 -30.92 -49.45
N ARG A 317 -14.12 -31.37 -49.64
CA ARG A 317 -13.44 -31.71 -50.92
C ARG A 317 -12.85 -30.63 -51.88
N HIS A 318 -11.65 -31.01 -52.36
CA HIS A 318 -10.95 -30.72 -53.64
C HIS A 318 -10.01 -29.49 -53.76
N LEU A 319 -8.72 -29.69 -53.40
CA LEU A 319 -7.48 -29.70 -54.23
C LEU A 319 -7.49 -29.07 -55.66
N PRO A 320 -6.32 -28.73 -56.25
CA PRO A 320 -5.50 -27.50 -56.12
C PRO A 320 -5.27 -26.84 -57.52
N LEU A 321 -4.35 -25.86 -57.64
CA LEU A 321 -3.64 -25.31 -58.83
C LEU A 321 -3.43 -23.81 -58.57
N SER A 322 -2.36 -23.10 -58.93
CA SER A 322 -1.00 -23.31 -59.42
C SER A 322 -0.45 -21.89 -59.68
N LEU A 323 0.89 -21.72 -59.72
CA LEU A 323 1.63 -20.60 -60.35
C LEU A 323 1.52 -19.24 -59.61
N SER A 324 2.53 -18.38 -59.50
CA SER A 324 3.91 -18.34 -59.99
C SER A 324 4.68 -17.27 -59.18
N SER A 325 5.95 -17.56 -58.90
CA SER A 325 7.15 -16.70 -58.87
C SER A 325 7.04 -15.16 -58.95
N ALA A 326 7.74 -14.48 -58.03
CA ALA A 326 8.69 -13.35 -58.22
C ALA A 326 8.97 -12.75 -56.82
N VAL A 327 10.11 -12.96 -56.15
CA VAL A 327 11.46 -12.43 -56.41
C VAL A 327 11.44 -11.00 -56.95
N PHE A 328 11.68 -10.03 -56.06
CA PHE A 328 12.68 -8.97 -56.31
C PHE A 328 13.19 -8.43 -54.97
N CYS A 329 14.51 -8.47 -54.82
CA CYS A 329 15.26 -7.72 -53.82
C CYS A 329 15.30 -6.24 -54.21
N LEU A 330 15.14 -5.35 -53.24
CA LEU A 330 16.11 -4.31 -52.85
C LEU A 330 15.66 -3.65 -51.55
#